data_AF-A0AA39GCC8-F1
#
_entry.id   AF-A0AA39GCC8-F1
#
_cell.length_a   1.000
_cell.length_b   1.000
_cell.length_c   1.000
_cell.angle_alpha   90.00
_cell.angle_beta   90.00
_cell.angle_gamma   90.00
#
_symmetry.space_group_name_H-M   'P 1'
#
loop_
_entity.id
_entity.type
_entity.pdbx_description
1 polymer ?
#
loop_
_entity_poly.entity_id
_entity_poly.type
_entity_poly.pdbx_seq_one_letter_code
_entity_poly.pdbx_strand_id
1 'polypeptide(L)'
;MACDICLRDVHTKDLAFLCPVDARNQLYAPRLALAHLLLDGDTLKAQVTDISPLPSERTTTVQDDTTRILASAEKLRSDIQAAREEIRQRRAALERKREQLGEVREKVVGERRRQKVRDEVERKTSVRRLQWAQAAEEMARHRAFLCNEAARLYGVKKGKGSGGKYVYYLARLPVVELTNMNTLTPEVISTSLAHICHILVIATHYLAIRLPAEIILPHRDHPRPAIFNLASSWQPRSTTKSRSGTSSRSPSGISLSGAGQSPSQLGGGDISRPRPLFIDKPLTQLAKEDSAGYAFFLEGVTLLAYNVAWLCCTQGVSIGDKTNFEDVCQMGRNLYNLLISRQSLPTPQPAPATTTTGPDTQKQQQSGPDATSALGRYSHGSTYYSLISAEGTELIRGFKLPSPMKLVDKLRRKLMGDAPDWEVLDDDAWRIEGEEGNGPSAHKNGRDGGKGDTRTEYQGWMRVKSR
;
A
#
# COMPACT_ATOMS: atom_id res chain seq x y z
N MET A 1 -83.86 53.56 -112.19
CA MET A 1 -84.12 52.12 -112.46
C MET A 1 -85.61 51.94 -112.28
N ALA A 2 -86.39 52.00 -113.36
CA ALA A 2 -87.82 51.72 -113.27
C ALA A 2 -88.03 50.20 -113.11
N CYS A 3 -89.08 49.77 -112.42
CA CYS A 3 -89.48 48.35 -112.40
C CYS A 3 -89.90 47.91 -113.81
N ASP A 4 -89.36 46.83 -114.36
CA ASP A 4 -89.68 46.35 -115.71
C ASP A 4 -91.14 45.87 -115.89
N ILE A 5 -91.87 45.69 -114.79
CA ILE A 5 -93.28 45.22 -114.82
C ILE A 5 -94.27 46.38 -114.65
N CYS A 6 -94.04 47.30 -113.70
CA CYS A 6 -94.96 48.41 -113.42
C CYS A 6 -94.44 49.80 -113.81
N LEU A 7 -93.23 49.87 -114.38
CA LEU A 7 -92.54 51.05 -114.90
C LEU A 7 -92.42 52.23 -113.91
N ARG A 8 -92.56 51.98 -112.59
CA ARG A 8 -92.39 53.00 -111.54
C ARG A 8 -90.92 53.19 -111.20
N ASP A 9 -90.50 54.45 -111.11
CA ASP A 9 -89.14 54.86 -110.72
C ASP A 9 -88.88 54.70 -109.21
N VAL A 10 -87.62 54.40 -108.86
CA VAL A 10 -87.19 54.15 -107.47
C VAL A 10 -87.33 55.40 -106.60
N HIS A 11 -88.16 55.33 -105.56
CA HIS A 11 -88.11 56.28 -104.44
C HIS A 11 -87.18 55.74 -103.34
N THR A 12 -85.97 56.28 -103.25
CA THR A 12 -84.91 55.78 -102.36
C THR A 12 -85.12 56.01 -100.86
N LYS A 13 -86.18 56.72 -100.45
CA LYS A 13 -86.43 57.05 -99.03
C LYS A 13 -87.63 56.36 -98.40
N ASP A 14 -88.71 56.11 -99.15
CA ASP A 14 -89.97 55.63 -98.55
C ASP A 14 -90.39 54.21 -98.95
N LEU A 15 -89.78 53.62 -100.00
CA LEU A 15 -90.18 52.31 -100.51
C LEU A 15 -88.94 51.46 -100.82
N ALA A 16 -88.59 50.55 -99.90
CA ALA A 16 -87.46 49.63 -100.05
C ALA A 16 -87.61 48.64 -101.22
N PHE A 17 -88.83 48.48 -101.77
CA PHE A 17 -89.12 47.60 -102.91
C PHE A 17 -90.01 48.32 -103.93
N LEU A 18 -89.68 48.15 -105.22
CA LEU A 18 -90.27 48.90 -106.34
C LEU A 18 -91.75 48.57 -106.59
N CYS A 19 -92.16 47.33 -106.30
CA CYS A 19 -93.56 46.89 -106.28
C CYS A 19 -93.76 45.62 -105.42
N PRO A 20 -95.02 45.22 -105.11
CA PRO A 20 -95.31 44.00 -104.36
C PRO A 20 -94.79 42.72 -105.02
N VAL A 21 -94.66 42.70 -106.35
CA VAL A 21 -94.14 41.56 -107.11
C VAL A 21 -92.62 41.44 -106.96
N ASP A 22 -91.89 42.56 -106.95
CA ASP A 22 -90.44 42.57 -106.72
C ASP A 22 -90.09 42.17 -105.29
N ALA A 23 -90.86 42.64 -104.31
CA ALA A 23 -90.75 42.18 -102.93
C ALA A 23 -90.99 40.66 -102.82
N ARG A 24 -91.99 40.13 -103.54
CA ARG A 24 -92.28 38.69 -103.58
C ARG A 24 -91.16 37.89 -104.24
N ASN A 25 -90.58 38.38 -105.33
CA ASN A 25 -89.48 37.70 -106.03
C ASN A 25 -88.18 37.70 -105.21
N GLN A 26 -87.84 38.80 -104.53
CA GLN A 26 -86.72 38.86 -103.59
C GLN A 26 -86.90 37.89 -102.41
N LEU A 27 -88.14 37.70 -101.93
CA LEU A 27 -88.45 36.77 -100.84
C LEU A 27 -88.61 35.30 -101.27
N TYR A 28 -88.62 35.01 -102.57
CA TYR A 28 -88.82 33.63 -103.07
C TYR A 28 -87.62 32.73 -102.77
N ALA A 29 -86.39 33.20 -103.03
CA ALA A 29 -85.18 32.43 -102.77
C ALA A 29 -84.95 32.13 -101.27
N PRO A 30 -85.09 33.11 -100.34
CA PRO A 30 -85.02 32.82 -98.90
C PRO A 30 -86.09 31.85 -98.40
N ARG A 31 -87.32 31.92 -98.95
CA ARG A 31 -88.40 30.99 -98.57
C ARG A 31 -88.12 29.56 -99.01
N LEU A 32 -87.56 29.37 -100.21
CA LEU A 32 -87.15 28.05 -100.67
C LEU A 32 -86.04 27.47 -99.77
N ALA A 33 -85.06 28.30 -99.41
CA ALA A 33 -83.96 27.88 -98.53
C ALA A 33 -84.46 27.48 -97.12
N LEU A 34 -85.45 28.20 -96.57
CA LEU A 34 -86.05 27.85 -95.28
C LEU A 34 -86.83 26.53 -95.35
N ALA A 35 -87.55 26.27 -96.45
CA ALA A 35 -88.26 25.01 -96.64
C ALA A 35 -87.29 23.82 -96.70
N HIS A 36 -86.15 23.98 -97.37
CA HIS A 36 -85.09 22.97 -97.40
C HIS A 36 -84.52 22.69 -96.01
N LEU A 37 -84.20 23.73 -95.22
CA LEU A 37 -83.71 23.57 -93.85
C LEU A 37 -84.69 22.86 -92.92
N LEU A 38 -86.00 23.08 -93.09
CA LEU A 38 -87.02 22.38 -92.31
C LEU A 38 -87.11 20.91 -92.69
N LEU A 39 -87.03 20.58 -93.98
CA LEU A 39 -86.96 19.19 -94.46
C LEU A 39 -85.68 18.47 -94.00
N ASP A 40 -84.54 19.17 -94.01
CA ASP A 40 -83.28 18.66 -93.47
C ASP A 40 -83.35 18.46 -91.95
N GLY A 41 -84.01 19.37 -91.23
CA GLY A 41 -84.26 19.25 -89.80
C GLY A 41 -85.17 18.06 -89.45
N ASP A 42 -86.21 17.81 -90.24
CA ASP A 42 -87.11 16.69 -90.03
C ASP A 42 -86.48 15.35 -90.42
N THR A 43 -85.63 15.33 -91.46
CA THR A 43 -84.82 14.14 -91.78
C THR A 43 -83.76 13.86 -90.71
N LEU A 44 -83.09 14.87 -90.16
CA LEU A 44 -82.17 14.73 -89.03
C LEU A 44 -82.88 14.24 -87.77
N LYS A 45 -84.09 14.75 -87.47
CA LYS A 45 -84.91 14.25 -86.35
C LYS A 45 -85.34 12.80 -86.57
N ALA A 46 -85.73 12.42 -87.78
CA ALA A 46 -86.02 11.03 -88.11
C ALA A 46 -84.78 10.15 -87.91
N GLN A 47 -83.61 10.60 -88.38
CA GLN A 47 -82.35 9.87 -88.17
C GLN A 47 -81.97 9.74 -86.69
N VAL A 48 -82.11 10.79 -85.87
CA VAL A 48 -81.83 10.72 -84.43
C VAL A 48 -82.81 9.80 -83.69
N THR A 49 -84.06 9.76 -84.13
CA THR A 49 -85.08 8.87 -83.56
C THR A 49 -84.82 7.40 -83.96
N ASP A 50 -84.30 7.16 -85.17
CA ASP A 50 -83.94 5.83 -85.67
C ASP A 50 -82.60 5.31 -85.07
N ILE A 51 -81.67 6.21 -84.75
CA ILE A 51 -80.39 5.89 -84.08
C ILE A 51 -80.56 5.68 -82.56
N SER A 52 -81.71 6.07 -81.99
CA SER A 52 -82.00 5.89 -80.58
C SER A 52 -83.07 4.82 -80.33
N PRO A 53 -82.77 3.52 -80.47
CA PRO A 53 -83.48 2.55 -79.66
C PRO A 53 -83.02 2.78 -78.21
N LEU A 54 -83.93 3.27 -77.38
CA LEU A 54 -83.83 3.10 -75.94
C LEU A 54 -84.22 1.64 -75.63
N PRO A 55 -83.32 0.81 -75.09
CA PRO A 55 -83.73 -0.27 -74.22
C PRO A 55 -83.29 0.04 -72.79
N SER A 56 -84.26 0.12 -71.88
CA SER A 56 -84.11 0.30 -70.42
C SER A 56 -83.28 -0.77 -69.69
N GLU A 57 -82.60 -1.68 -70.38
CA GLU A 57 -81.67 -2.66 -69.81
C GLU A 57 -80.20 -2.24 -69.93
N ARG A 58 -79.86 -1.30 -70.84
CA ARG A 58 -78.48 -0.78 -70.97
C ARG A 58 -78.16 0.32 -69.97
N THR A 59 -79.15 1.06 -69.49
CA THR A 59 -78.96 2.11 -68.48
C THR A 59 -78.73 1.51 -67.09
N THR A 60 -79.40 0.42 -66.70
CA THR A 60 -79.13 -0.26 -65.42
C THR A 60 -77.77 -0.92 -65.43
N THR A 61 -77.39 -1.63 -66.49
CA THR A 61 -76.07 -2.27 -66.61
C THR A 61 -74.92 -1.25 -66.67
N VAL A 62 -75.08 -0.15 -67.40
CA VAL A 62 -74.06 0.92 -67.44
C VAL A 62 -74.02 1.71 -66.13
N GLN A 63 -75.17 1.96 -65.48
CA GLN A 63 -75.20 2.57 -64.14
C GLN A 63 -74.56 1.64 -63.09
N ASP A 64 -74.89 0.36 -63.10
CA ASP A 64 -74.31 -0.66 -62.23
C ASP A 64 -72.80 -0.83 -62.49
N ASP A 65 -72.35 -0.76 -63.75
CA ASP A 65 -70.93 -0.76 -64.08
C ASP A 65 -70.24 0.51 -63.57
N THR A 66 -70.84 1.70 -63.71
CA THR A 66 -70.27 2.94 -63.15
C THR A 66 -70.27 2.97 -61.62
N THR A 67 -71.30 2.47 -60.94
CA THR A 67 -71.32 2.36 -59.48
C THR A 67 -70.31 1.33 -58.99
N ARG A 68 -70.12 0.22 -59.71
CA ARG A 68 -69.08 -0.78 -59.44
C ARG A 68 -67.68 -0.21 -59.63
N ILE A 69 -67.46 0.60 -60.67
CA ILE A 69 -66.19 1.29 -60.91
C ILE A 69 -65.92 2.31 -59.80
N LEU A 70 -66.91 3.11 -59.40
CA LEU A 70 -66.77 4.08 -58.31
C LEU A 70 -66.47 3.40 -56.96
N ALA A 71 -67.20 2.32 -56.64
CA ALA A 71 -66.92 1.52 -55.45
C ALA A 71 -65.51 0.90 -55.49
N SER A 72 -65.06 0.44 -56.66
CA SER A 72 -63.70 -0.06 -56.83
C SER A 72 -62.64 1.04 -56.69
N ALA A 73 -62.94 2.26 -57.12
CA ALA A 73 -62.06 3.42 -56.99
C ALA A 73 -62.00 3.93 -55.53
N GLU A 74 -63.12 3.90 -54.79
CA GLU A 74 -63.15 4.22 -53.36
C GLU A 74 -62.40 3.19 -52.54
N LYS A 75 -62.59 1.90 -52.84
CA LYS A 75 -61.80 0.82 -52.25
C LYS A 75 -60.30 1.02 -52.52
N LEU A 76 -59.93 1.32 -53.76
CA LEU A 76 -58.53 1.59 -54.11
C LEU A 76 -57.97 2.83 -53.37
N ARG A 77 -58.77 3.89 -53.21
CA ARG A 77 -58.37 5.08 -52.43
C ARG A 77 -58.15 4.72 -50.95
N SER A 78 -59.04 3.93 -50.37
CA SER A 78 -58.90 3.41 -49.00
C SER A 78 -57.64 2.54 -48.87
N ASP A 79 -57.41 1.63 -49.81
CA ASP A 79 -56.23 0.75 -49.82
C ASP A 79 -54.93 1.57 -49.98
N ILE A 80 -54.93 2.61 -50.82
CA ILE A 80 -53.80 3.54 -50.96
C ILE A 80 -53.57 4.32 -49.67
N GLN A 81 -54.63 4.77 -48.97
CA GLN A 81 -54.50 5.45 -47.69
C GLN A 81 -53.95 4.52 -46.60
N ALA A 82 -54.44 3.29 -46.53
CA ALA A 82 -53.95 2.26 -45.61
C ALA A 82 -52.47 1.92 -45.90
N ALA A 83 -52.11 1.72 -47.17
CA ALA A 83 -50.72 1.48 -47.58
C ALA A 83 -49.80 2.67 -47.26
N ARG A 84 -50.28 3.91 -47.41
CA ARG A 84 -49.53 5.12 -47.04
C ARG A 84 -49.30 5.21 -45.54
N GLU A 85 -50.30 4.89 -44.72
CA GLU A 85 -50.16 4.85 -43.26
C GLU A 85 -49.19 3.74 -42.85
N GLU A 86 -49.28 2.56 -43.45
CA GLU A 86 -48.35 1.46 -43.19
C GLU A 86 -46.90 1.86 -43.55
N ILE A 87 -46.69 2.50 -44.70
CA ILE A 87 -45.36 3.03 -45.09
C ILE A 87 -44.88 4.07 -44.07
N ARG A 88 -45.75 4.96 -43.59
CA ARG A 88 -45.41 5.97 -42.58
C ARG A 88 -44.98 5.32 -41.28
N GLN A 89 -45.72 4.33 -40.79
CA GLN A 89 -45.39 3.58 -39.58
C GLN A 89 -44.08 2.81 -39.72
N ARG A 90 -43.88 2.13 -40.85
CA ARG A 90 -42.63 1.41 -41.15
C ARG A 90 -41.43 2.38 -41.20
N ARG A 91 -41.58 3.56 -41.80
CA ARG A 91 -40.54 4.61 -41.82
C ARG A 91 -40.21 5.10 -40.41
N ALA A 92 -41.21 5.42 -39.60
CA ALA A 92 -41.01 5.85 -38.22
C ALA A 92 -40.34 4.75 -37.36
N ALA A 93 -40.73 3.48 -37.56
CA ALA A 93 -40.10 2.35 -36.88
C ALA A 93 -38.62 2.17 -37.29
N LEU A 94 -38.29 2.36 -38.56
CA LEU A 94 -36.91 2.31 -39.06
C LEU A 94 -36.07 3.48 -38.52
N GLU A 95 -36.64 4.67 -38.42
CA GLU A 95 -35.98 5.85 -37.85
C GLU A 95 -35.63 5.64 -36.37
N ARG A 96 -36.60 5.17 -35.56
CA ARG A 96 -36.34 4.78 -34.16
C ARG A 96 -35.25 3.72 -34.02
N LYS A 97 -35.27 2.69 -34.89
CA LYS A 97 -34.21 1.66 -34.90
C LYS A 97 -32.84 2.25 -35.26
N ARG A 98 -32.78 3.20 -36.21
CA ARG A 98 -31.54 3.89 -36.57
C ARG A 98 -30.99 4.71 -35.41
N GLU A 99 -31.84 5.44 -34.70
CA GLU A 99 -31.46 6.22 -33.52
C GLU A 99 -30.92 5.32 -32.40
N GLN A 100 -31.62 4.23 -32.08
CA GLN A 100 -31.17 3.26 -31.08
C GLN A 100 -29.81 2.64 -31.45
N LEU A 101 -29.60 2.27 -32.71
CA LEU A 101 -28.31 1.76 -33.18
C LEU A 101 -27.22 2.84 -33.11
N GLY A 102 -27.55 4.10 -33.40
CA GLY A 102 -26.65 5.23 -33.25
C GLY A 102 -26.21 5.43 -31.79
N GLU A 103 -27.16 5.40 -30.85
CA GLU A 103 -26.88 5.52 -29.42
C GLU A 103 -26.01 4.37 -28.91
N VAL A 104 -26.34 3.13 -29.26
CA VAL A 104 -25.53 1.94 -28.89
C VAL A 104 -24.13 2.05 -29.47
N ARG A 105 -24.00 2.47 -30.73
CA ARG A 105 -22.69 2.69 -31.37
C ARG A 105 -21.85 3.72 -30.61
N GLU A 106 -22.42 4.87 -30.27
CA GLU A 106 -21.71 5.92 -29.52
C GLU A 106 -21.31 5.45 -28.12
N LYS A 107 -22.17 4.69 -27.43
CA LYS A 107 -21.84 4.07 -26.13
C LYS A 107 -20.65 3.12 -26.25
N VAL A 108 -20.65 2.22 -27.23
CA VAL A 108 -19.55 1.26 -27.46
C VAL A 108 -18.25 1.98 -27.82
N VAL A 109 -18.31 3.01 -28.66
CA VAL A 109 -17.13 3.83 -29.02
C VAL A 109 -16.60 4.57 -27.79
N GLY A 110 -17.48 5.17 -26.98
CA GLY A 110 -17.14 5.84 -25.73
C GLY A 110 -16.51 4.89 -24.71
N GLU A 111 -17.05 3.69 -24.54
CA GLU A 111 -16.49 2.64 -23.68
C GLU A 111 -15.12 2.18 -24.15
N ARG A 112 -14.95 1.93 -25.45
CA ARG A 112 -13.65 1.57 -26.04
C ARG A 112 -12.62 2.67 -25.81
N ARG A 113 -13.00 3.95 -25.93
CA ARG A 113 -12.11 5.08 -25.63
C ARG A 113 -11.73 5.11 -24.15
N ARG A 114 -12.69 4.94 -23.23
CA ARG A 114 -12.44 4.87 -21.79
C ARG A 114 -11.53 3.70 -21.42
N GLN A 115 -11.72 2.54 -22.05
CA GLN A 115 -10.88 1.37 -21.84
C GLN A 115 -9.43 1.65 -22.25
N LYS A 116 -9.20 2.20 -23.45
CA LYS A 116 -7.85 2.58 -23.90
C LYS A 116 -7.14 3.53 -22.94
N VAL A 117 -7.86 4.49 -22.36
CA VAL A 117 -7.29 5.41 -21.36
C VAL A 117 -6.92 4.66 -20.08
N ARG A 118 -7.76 3.73 -19.60
CA ARG A 118 -7.45 2.88 -18.44
C ARG A 118 -6.23 2.01 -18.69
N ASP A 119 -6.19 1.31 -19.83
CA ASP A 119 -5.08 0.42 -20.19
C ASP A 119 -3.75 1.20 -20.24
N GLU A 120 -3.76 2.42 -20.77
CA GLU A 120 -2.58 3.27 -20.82
C GLU A 120 -2.14 3.76 -19.44
N VAL A 121 -3.08 4.13 -18.56
CA VAL A 121 -2.78 4.51 -17.17
C VAL A 121 -2.23 3.32 -16.38
N GLU A 122 -2.81 2.14 -16.55
CA GLU A 122 -2.36 0.90 -15.94
C GLU A 122 -0.93 0.55 -16.39
N ARG A 123 -0.68 0.58 -17.71
CA ARG A 123 0.66 0.37 -18.28
C ARG A 123 1.68 1.35 -17.71
N LYS A 124 1.38 2.64 -17.69
CA LYS A 124 2.27 3.67 -17.11
C LYS A 124 2.51 3.45 -15.62
N THR A 125 1.47 3.08 -14.88
CA THR A 125 1.56 2.80 -13.44
C THR A 125 2.45 1.59 -13.17
N SER A 126 2.29 0.52 -13.94
CA SER A 126 3.12 -0.69 -13.85
C SER A 126 4.59 -0.39 -14.13
N VAL A 127 4.89 0.40 -15.17
CA VAL A 127 6.27 0.85 -15.45
C VAL A 127 6.83 1.69 -14.30
N ARG A 128 6.05 2.63 -13.76
CA ARG A 128 6.49 3.46 -12.63
C ARG A 128 6.73 2.65 -11.36
N ARG A 129 5.91 1.62 -11.09
CA ARG A 129 6.11 0.70 -9.96
C ARG A 129 7.42 -0.07 -10.10
N LEU A 130 7.71 -0.59 -11.30
CA LEU A 130 8.97 -1.28 -11.57
C LEU A 130 10.17 -0.35 -11.35
N GLN A 131 10.14 0.86 -11.89
CA GLN A 131 11.20 1.85 -11.71
C GLN A 131 11.39 2.24 -10.24
N TRP A 132 10.30 2.38 -9.48
CA TRP A 132 10.37 2.68 -8.06
C TRP A 132 11.02 1.54 -7.26
N ALA A 133 10.66 0.28 -7.57
CA ALA A 133 11.29 -0.90 -6.97
C ALA A 133 12.79 -0.98 -7.28
N GLN A 134 13.18 -0.72 -8.54
CA GLN A 134 14.58 -0.68 -8.97
C GLN A 134 15.38 0.40 -8.22
N ALA A 135 14.84 1.62 -8.13
CA ALA A 135 15.47 2.71 -7.40
C ALA A 135 15.60 2.41 -5.88
N ALA A 136 14.62 1.71 -5.30
CA ALA A 136 14.68 1.30 -3.90
C ALA A 136 15.79 0.27 -3.65
N GLU A 137 15.95 -0.71 -4.54
CA GLU A 137 17.01 -1.72 -4.46
C GLU A 137 18.40 -1.09 -4.71
N GLU A 138 18.52 -0.16 -5.66
CA GLU A 138 19.75 0.60 -5.89
C GLU A 138 20.14 1.43 -4.67
N MET A 139 19.18 2.10 -4.03
CA MET A 139 19.42 2.81 -2.78
C MET A 139 19.91 1.87 -1.66
N ALA A 140 19.31 0.69 -1.53
CA ALA A 140 19.74 -0.31 -0.55
C ALA A 140 21.19 -0.73 -0.77
N ARG A 141 21.59 -0.97 -2.03
CA ARG A 141 22.98 -1.31 -2.41
C ARG A 141 23.96 -0.19 -2.04
N HIS A 142 23.62 1.06 -2.35
CA HIS A 142 24.48 2.20 -1.98
C HIS A 142 24.66 2.31 -0.47
N ARG A 143 23.58 2.15 0.31
CA ARG A 143 23.67 2.18 1.78
C ARG A 143 24.53 1.05 2.34
N ALA A 144 24.37 -0.16 1.82
CA ALA A 144 25.18 -1.30 2.19
C ALA A 144 26.66 -1.04 1.88
N PHE A 145 26.98 -0.56 0.67
CA PHE A 145 28.32 -0.20 0.25
C PHE A 145 28.96 0.83 1.20
N LEU A 146 28.28 1.93 1.52
CA LEU A 146 28.78 2.95 2.45
C LEU A 146 29.05 2.39 3.85
N CYS A 147 28.19 1.51 4.35
CA CYS A 147 28.39 0.85 5.64
C CYS A 147 29.66 -0.04 5.65
N ASN A 148 29.94 -0.71 4.54
CA ASN A 148 31.11 -1.58 4.41
C ASN A 148 32.40 -0.79 4.29
N GLU A 149 32.41 0.25 3.45
CA GLU A 149 33.57 1.13 3.33
C GLU A 149 33.89 1.80 4.65
N ALA A 150 32.87 2.32 5.35
CA ALA A 150 33.06 2.86 6.69
C ALA A 150 33.60 1.82 7.66
N ALA A 151 33.09 0.59 7.65
CA ALA A 151 33.58 -0.49 8.49
C ALA A 151 35.04 -0.88 8.19
N ARG A 152 35.42 -0.95 6.92
CA ARG A 152 36.80 -1.23 6.50
C ARG A 152 37.76 -0.13 6.93
N LEU A 153 37.40 1.13 6.68
CA LEU A 153 38.19 2.30 7.09
C LEU A 153 38.32 2.38 8.61
N TYR A 154 37.25 2.05 9.33
CA TYR A 154 37.24 1.99 10.79
C TYR A 154 38.02 0.79 11.37
N GLY A 155 38.45 -0.14 10.53
CA GLY A 155 39.26 -1.29 10.93
C GLY A 155 38.47 -2.41 11.61
N VAL A 156 37.21 -2.62 11.21
CA VAL A 156 36.40 -3.77 11.63
C VAL A 156 37.03 -5.05 11.09
N LYS A 157 37.50 -5.94 11.96
CA LYS A 157 38.19 -7.18 11.57
C LYS A 157 37.83 -8.36 12.45
N LYS A 158 37.95 -9.56 11.89
CA LYS A 158 37.87 -10.84 12.59
C LYS A 158 39.26 -11.45 12.65
N GLY A 159 39.73 -11.82 13.83
CA GLY A 159 41.01 -12.50 14.05
C GLY A 159 40.83 -13.81 14.81
N LYS A 160 41.89 -14.63 14.83
CA LYS A 160 41.93 -15.89 15.58
C LYS A 160 42.40 -15.61 17.01
N GLY A 161 41.58 -15.96 17.99
CA GLY A 161 41.91 -15.86 19.41
C GLY A 161 42.55 -17.13 19.95
N SER A 162 42.89 -17.09 21.25
CA SER A 162 43.34 -18.26 21.99
C SER A 162 42.20 -19.30 22.12
N GLY A 163 42.52 -20.58 21.99
CA GLY A 163 41.55 -21.67 22.11
C GLY A 163 40.56 -21.82 20.95
N GLY A 164 40.90 -21.30 19.76
CA GLY A 164 40.06 -21.46 18.55
C GLY A 164 38.84 -20.55 18.48
N LYS A 165 38.58 -19.73 19.51
CA LYS A 165 37.54 -18.70 19.49
C LYS A 165 37.96 -17.54 18.59
N TYR A 166 37.00 -16.92 17.91
CA TYR A 166 37.26 -15.72 17.12
C TYR A 166 37.24 -14.48 18.01
N VAL A 167 38.16 -13.56 17.77
CA VAL A 167 38.19 -12.23 18.41
C VAL A 167 37.86 -11.20 17.35
N TYR A 168 36.97 -10.27 17.68
CA TYR A 168 36.56 -9.20 16.79
C TYR A 168 37.24 -7.90 17.20
N TYR A 169 37.67 -7.12 16.22
CA TYR A 169 38.44 -5.90 16.42
C TYR A 169 37.71 -4.71 15.79
N LEU A 170 37.76 -3.56 16.46
CA LEU A 170 37.31 -2.25 15.99
C LEU A 170 38.45 -1.25 16.23
N ALA A 171 38.81 -0.45 15.22
CA ALA A 171 39.92 0.51 15.34
C ALA A 171 41.22 -0.11 15.90
N ARG A 172 41.50 -1.38 15.58
CA ARG A 172 42.64 -2.20 16.07
C ARG A 172 42.57 -2.60 17.55
N LEU A 173 41.48 -2.31 18.25
CA LEU A 173 41.23 -2.74 19.63
C LEU A 173 40.24 -3.91 19.65
N PRO A 174 40.40 -4.90 20.56
CA PRO A 174 39.44 -5.99 20.69
C PRO A 174 38.10 -5.44 21.20
N VAL A 175 37.01 -5.92 20.61
CA VAL A 175 35.65 -5.59 21.08
C VAL A 175 35.43 -6.24 22.43
N VAL A 176 34.99 -5.44 23.40
CA VAL A 176 34.70 -5.89 24.75
C VAL A 176 33.66 -7.02 24.76
N GLU A 177 33.97 -8.10 25.46
CA GLU A 177 33.02 -9.18 25.75
C GLU A 177 32.36 -8.89 27.11
N LEU A 178 31.03 -8.80 27.11
CA LEU A 178 30.28 -8.30 28.27
C LEU A 178 30.45 -9.14 29.53
N THR A 179 30.51 -10.46 29.38
CA THR A 179 30.64 -11.40 30.49
C THR A 179 32.02 -11.39 31.13
N ASN A 180 33.04 -10.90 30.42
CA ASN A 180 34.42 -10.90 30.87
C ASN A 180 34.95 -9.49 31.20
N MET A 181 34.08 -8.49 31.34
CA MET A 181 34.50 -7.10 31.60
C MET A 181 35.29 -6.94 32.90
N ASN A 182 35.05 -7.76 33.93
CA ASN A 182 35.79 -7.68 35.20
C ASN A 182 37.30 -7.91 35.06
N THR A 183 37.76 -8.53 33.97
CA THR A 183 39.18 -8.81 33.72
C THR A 183 39.88 -7.71 32.92
N LEU A 184 39.14 -6.69 32.48
CA LEU A 184 39.64 -5.62 31.62
C LEU A 184 39.81 -4.32 32.40
N THR A 185 40.73 -3.46 31.93
CA THR A 185 40.91 -2.14 32.54
C THR A 185 39.77 -1.19 32.14
N PRO A 186 39.48 -0.16 32.97
CA PRO A 186 38.45 0.85 32.67
C PRO A 186 38.69 1.57 31.34
N GLU A 187 39.95 1.83 30.98
CA GLU A 187 40.27 2.50 29.71
C GLU A 187 39.91 1.62 28.51
N VAL A 188 40.20 0.32 28.57
CA VAL A 188 39.90 -0.64 27.49
C VAL A 188 38.39 -0.74 27.27
N ILE A 189 37.61 -0.87 28.35
CA ILE A 189 36.15 -0.95 28.28
C ILE A 189 35.58 0.33 27.66
N SER A 190 35.92 1.49 28.24
CA SER A 190 35.41 2.79 27.79
C SER A 190 35.78 3.09 26.33
N THR A 191 37.00 2.77 25.92
CA THR A 191 37.47 2.99 24.55
C THR A 191 36.78 2.06 23.57
N SER A 192 36.65 0.77 23.90
CA SER A 192 35.91 -0.18 23.05
C SER A 192 34.46 0.24 22.87
N LEU A 193 33.77 0.65 23.94
CA LEU A 193 32.38 1.09 23.88
C LEU A 193 32.21 2.37 23.06
N ALA A 194 33.12 3.34 23.21
CA ALA A 194 33.15 4.53 22.37
C ALA A 194 33.30 4.18 20.89
N HIS A 195 34.17 3.22 20.57
CA HIS A 195 34.35 2.78 19.20
C HIS A 195 33.11 2.10 18.61
N ILE A 196 32.43 1.24 19.38
CA ILE A 196 31.16 0.60 19.00
C ILE A 196 30.10 1.67 18.72
N CYS A 197 29.94 2.64 19.62
CA CYS A 197 28.96 3.72 19.46
C CYS A 197 29.17 4.48 18.15
N HIS A 198 30.42 4.87 17.89
CA HIS A 198 30.74 5.67 16.72
C HIS A 198 30.46 4.94 15.40
N ILE A 199 30.96 3.70 15.24
CA ILE A 199 30.69 2.93 14.02
C ILE A 199 29.21 2.58 13.86
N LEU A 200 28.51 2.30 14.96
CA LEU A 200 27.09 2.01 14.95
C LEU A 200 26.27 3.22 14.50
N VAL A 201 26.57 4.41 15.03
CA VAL A 201 25.90 5.66 14.62
C VAL A 201 26.15 5.97 13.15
N ILE A 202 27.39 5.80 12.66
CA ILE A 202 27.73 5.96 11.23
C ILE A 202 26.92 4.97 10.38
N ALA A 203 26.89 3.69 10.74
CA ALA A 203 26.14 2.69 10.00
C ALA A 203 24.64 3.02 9.97
N THR A 204 24.05 3.40 11.12
CA THR A 204 22.64 3.77 11.18
C THR A 204 22.32 5.05 10.41
N HIS A 205 23.28 5.98 10.32
CA HIS A 205 23.15 7.18 9.51
C HIS A 205 23.05 6.82 8.02
N TYR A 206 23.96 5.99 7.50
CA TYR A 206 23.89 5.53 6.10
C TYR A 206 22.64 4.70 5.82
N LEU A 207 22.25 3.82 6.76
CA LEU A 207 21.01 3.04 6.62
C LEU A 207 19.75 3.90 6.78
N ALA A 208 19.87 5.16 7.23
CA ALA A 208 18.78 6.04 7.62
C ALA A 208 17.82 5.36 8.64
N ILE A 209 18.41 4.76 9.67
CA ILE A 209 17.72 4.05 10.74
C ILE A 209 17.87 4.81 12.06
N ARG A 210 16.79 4.84 12.85
CA ARG A 210 16.78 5.26 14.24
C ARG A 210 16.85 4.01 15.12
N LEU A 211 17.82 3.97 16.01
CA LEU A 211 17.97 2.87 16.96
C LEU A 211 16.88 2.93 18.05
N PRO A 212 16.49 1.78 18.64
CA PRO A 212 15.56 1.76 19.78
C PRO A 212 16.03 2.60 20.96
N ALA A 213 17.31 2.51 21.31
CA ALA A 213 17.96 3.35 22.31
C ALA A 213 18.83 4.41 21.63
N GLU A 214 18.56 5.69 21.86
CA GLU A 214 19.27 6.79 21.22
C GLU A 214 20.69 6.93 21.81
N ILE A 215 21.70 6.94 20.93
CA ILE A 215 23.11 7.09 21.31
C ILE A 215 23.50 8.56 21.21
N ILE A 216 24.12 9.07 22.27
CA ILE A 216 24.74 10.39 22.34
C ILE A 216 26.23 10.22 22.06
N LEU A 217 26.69 10.76 20.93
CA LEU A 217 28.12 10.87 20.64
C LEU A 217 28.76 12.02 21.42
N PRO A 218 30.08 11.98 21.67
CA PRO A 218 30.78 13.05 22.36
C PRO A 218 30.55 14.44 21.74
N HIS A 219 30.14 15.42 22.54
CA HIS A 219 30.06 16.84 22.20
C HIS A 219 30.30 17.72 23.43
N ARG A 220 30.22 19.04 23.29
CA ARG A 220 30.57 20.02 24.34
C ARG A 220 29.96 19.75 25.72
N ASP A 221 28.70 19.30 25.78
CA ASP A 221 27.97 19.08 27.04
C ASP A 221 28.00 17.61 27.50
N HIS A 222 28.45 16.71 26.61
CA HIS A 222 28.61 15.28 26.87
C HIS A 222 29.97 14.82 26.34
N PRO A 223 31.06 14.92 27.13
CA PRO A 223 32.42 14.64 26.66
C PRO A 223 32.70 13.14 26.39
N ARG A 224 31.80 12.26 26.86
CA ARG A 224 31.88 10.81 26.72
C ARG A 224 30.57 10.28 26.14
N PRO A 225 30.60 9.14 25.42
CA PRO A 225 29.38 8.56 24.86
C PRO A 225 28.42 8.12 25.97
N ALA A 226 27.13 8.28 25.68
CA ALA A 226 26.05 7.86 26.55
C ALA A 226 24.86 7.38 25.72
N ILE A 227 23.89 6.74 26.35
CA ILE A 227 22.73 6.17 25.67
C ILE A 227 21.46 6.39 26.49
N PHE A 228 20.38 6.79 25.83
CA PHE A 228 19.07 6.91 26.46
C PHE A 228 18.42 5.53 26.62
N ASN A 229 17.58 5.39 27.65
CA ASN A 229 16.72 4.20 27.74
C ASN A 229 15.66 4.23 26.62
N LEU A 230 14.98 3.10 26.40
CA LEU A 230 13.99 2.97 25.33
C LEU A 230 12.84 3.99 25.46
N ALA A 231 12.42 4.33 26.68
CA ALA A 231 11.30 5.24 26.91
C ALA A 231 11.63 6.70 26.57
N SER A 232 12.87 7.13 26.83
CA SER A 232 13.34 8.50 26.65
C SER A 232 13.99 8.79 25.30
N SER A 233 14.31 7.75 24.54
CA SER A 233 14.91 7.86 23.22
C SER A 233 13.98 8.58 22.25
N TRP A 234 14.52 9.54 21.48
CA TRP A 234 13.80 10.32 20.48
C TRP A 234 12.64 11.17 21.01
N GLN A 235 12.54 11.39 22.33
CA GLN A 235 11.57 12.31 22.88
C GLN A 235 11.94 13.76 22.53
N PRO A 236 10.95 14.63 22.21
CA PRO A 236 11.19 16.05 22.01
C PRO A 236 11.80 16.66 23.27
N ARG A 237 13.11 16.95 23.23
CA ARG A 237 13.79 17.61 24.33
C ARG A 237 13.30 19.05 24.33
N SER A 238 12.53 19.42 25.35
CA SER A 238 12.13 20.81 25.54
C SER A 238 13.40 21.66 25.58
N THR A 239 13.64 22.42 24.53
CA THR A 239 14.71 23.39 24.48
C THR A 239 14.32 24.56 25.37
N THR A 240 14.31 24.37 26.69
CA THR A 240 14.45 25.49 27.62
C THR A 240 15.92 25.91 27.56
N LYS A 241 16.22 26.64 26.48
CA LYS A 241 17.28 27.63 26.52
C LYS A 241 16.96 28.54 27.70
N SER A 242 17.73 28.40 28.77
CA SER A 242 18.00 29.52 29.67
C SER A 242 18.61 30.63 28.82
N ARG A 243 17.74 31.52 28.31
CA ARG A 243 18.11 32.79 27.70
C ARG A 243 17.04 33.81 28.07
N SER A 244 17.31 34.49 29.19
CA SER A 244 16.84 35.80 29.63
C SER A 244 15.70 36.48 28.87
N GLY A 245 14.63 36.83 29.60
CA GLY A 245 13.61 37.79 29.18
C GLY A 245 12.68 38.19 30.32
N THR A 246 13.14 39.16 31.13
CA THR A 246 12.35 40.21 31.80
C THR A 246 11.12 39.84 32.66
N SER A 247 11.27 39.94 34.00
CA SER A 247 10.42 40.80 34.86
C SER A 247 10.83 40.72 36.36
N SER A 248 11.41 41.83 36.83
CA SER A 248 11.23 42.51 38.14
C SER A 248 10.86 41.75 39.43
N ARG A 249 11.79 41.70 40.40
CA ARG A 249 11.76 42.33 41.76
C ARG A 249 12.67 41.57 42.77
N SER A 250 13.86 42.13 43.01
CA SER A 250 14.67 42.36 44.24
C SER A 250 14.72 41.33 45.43
N PRO A 251 15.60 41.50 46.43
CA PRO A 251 16.93 40.87 46.47
C PRO A 251 17.18 40.06 47.77
N SER A 252 18.16 39.14 47.78
CA SER A 252 19.03 38.81 48.94
C SER A 252 19.94 37.61 48.66
N GLY A 253 21.22 37.71 49.05
CA GLY A 253 22.06 36.55 49.39
C GLY A 253 23.12 36.16 48.37
N ILE A 254 24.32 36.74 48.52
CA ILE A 254 25.57 36.22 47.96
C ILE A 254 25.91 34.91 48.67
N SER A 255 26.28 33.86 47.94
CA SER A 255 27.13 32.77 48.45
C SER A 255 27.89 32.11 47.29
N LEU A 256 29.20 32.37 47.27
CA LEU A 256 30.20 31.59 46.54
C LEU A 256 30.52 30.34 47.36
N SER A 257 30.23 29.17 46.82
CA SER A 257 30.92 27.94 47.20
C SER A 257 30.82 26.93 46.07
N GLY A 258 32.00 26.52 45.58
CA GLY A 258 32.16 25.42 44.65
C GLY A 258 32.04 24.07 45.33
N ALA A 259 32.08 23.05 44.47
CA ALA A 259 32.19 21.62 44.75
C ALA A 259 30.92 20.90 45.23
N GLY A 260 30.47 19.97 44.37
CA GLY A 260 29.74 18.76 44.72
C GLY A 260 28.33 18.98 45.25
N GLN A 261 27.33 18.83 44.38
CA GLN A 261 26.00 18.44 44.83
C GLN A 261 25.20 17.76 43.72
N SER A 262 24.74 16.56 44.06
CA SER A 262 23.72 15.74 43.42
C SER A 262 22.46 16.57 43.10
N PRO A 263 21.80 16.39 41.96
CA PRO A 263 20.50 17.01 41.74
C PRO A 263 19.40 16.00 42.11
N SER A 264 18.84 16.13 43.30
CA SER A 264 17.50 15.66 43.57
C SER A 264 16.64 16.82 44.06
N GLN A 265 15.56 17.06 43.30
CA GLN A 265 14.36 17.81 43.64
C GLN A 265 14.43 19.33 43.56
N LEU A 266 13.98 19.87 42.42
CA LEU A 266 13.00 20.95 42.29
C LEU A 266 12.31 20.80 40.91
N GLY A 267 10.98 20.84 40.90
CA GLY A 267 10.13 20.21 39.88
C GLY A 267 10.15 20.80 38.46
N GLY A 268 9.66 19.97 37.51
CA GLY A 268 9.22 20.37 36.18
C GLY A 268 9.84 19.60 35.00
N GLY A 269 9.42 18.33 34.82
CA GLY A 269 9.74 17.51 33.65
C GLY A 269 10.82 16.46 33.89
N ASP A 270 10.43 15.19 33.93
CA ASP A 270 11.28 14.01 34.08
C ASP A 270 12.19 13.84 32.85
N ILE A 271 13.28 14.61 32.79
CA ILE A 271 14.31 14.41 31.77
C ILE A 271 15.07 13.14 32.16
N SER A 272 14.68 12.01 31.57
CA SER A 272 15.33 10.73 31.83
C SER A 272 16.85 10.83 31.60
N ARG A 273 17.63 10.47 32.62
CA ARG A 273 19.09 10.63 32.61
C ARG A 273 19.75 9.64 31.63
N PRO A 274 20.62 10.08 30.70
CA PRO A 274 21.32 9.16 29.81
C PRO A 274 22.27 8.24 30.60
N ARG A 275 22.38 6.99 30.17
CA ARG A 275 23.25 5.97 30.76
C ARG A 275 24.68 6.13 30.23
N PRO A 276 25.70 6.22 31.10
CA PRO A 276 27.07 6.36 30.64
C PRO A 276 27.55 5.07 29.97
N LEU A 277 28.33 5.21 28.89
CA LEU A 277 29.01 4.10 28.21
C LEU A 277 30.52 4.13 28.47
N PHE A 278 30.89 4.56 29.67
CA PHE A 278 32.28 4.65 30.14
C PHE A 278 32.33 4.41 31.64
N ILE A 279 33.51 4.00 32.11
CA ILE A 279 33.87 3.84 33.52
C ILE A 279 35.29 4.36 33.75
N ASP A 280 35.51 4.95 34.92
CA ASP A 280 36.82 5.49 35.31
C ASP A 280 37.55 4.61 36.33
N LYS A 281 36.89 3.56 36.83
CA LYS A 281 37.40 2.63 37.84
C LYS A 281 36.99 1.19 37.49
N PRO A 282 37.72 0.16 37.99
CA PRO A 282 37.35 -1.24 37.77
C PRO A 282 35.91 -1.52 38.21
N LEU A 283 35.21 -2.40 37.50
CA LEU A 283 33.79 -2.71 37.77
C LEU A 283 33.53 -3.20 39.19
N THR A 284 34.44 -4.00 39.73
CA THR A 284 34.36 -4.53 41.10
C THR A 284 34.46 -3.44 42.16
N GLN A 285 35.23 -2.37 41.89
CA GLN A 285 35.34 -1.20 42.74
C GLN A 285 34.11 -0.30 42.59
N LEU A 286 33.69 -0.04 41.35
CA LEU A 286 32.50 0.77 41.05
C LEU A 286 31.25 0.19 41.71
N ALA A 287 31.06 -1.13 41.68
CA ALA A 287 29.92 -1.79 42.31
C ALA A 287 29.84 -1.57 43.83
N LYS A 288 30.99 -1.38 44.51
CA LYS A 288 31.07 -1.13 45.95
C LYS A 288 30.91 0.36 46.30
N GLU A 289 31.52 1.24 45.50
CA GLU A 289 31.56 2.67 45.77
C GLU A 289 30.31 3.41 45.27
N ASP A 290 29.78 3.03 44.11
CA ASP A 290 28.61 3.64 43.48
C ASP A 290 27.74 2.58 42.78
N SER A 291 26.89 1.94 43.58
CA SER A 291 25.93 0.92 43.10
C SER A 291 24.97 1.47 42.03
N ALA A 292 24.59 2.76 42.12
CA ALA A 292 23.69 3.39 41.16
C ALA A 292 24.40 3.64 39.81
N GLY A 293 25.63 4.16 39.83
CA GLY A 293 26.46 4.32 38.64
C GLY A 293 26.80 2.98 37.99
N TYR A 294 27.10 1.95 38.78
CA TYR A 294 27.28 0.59 38.29
C TYR A 294 26.03 0.06 37.57
N ALA A 295 24.84 0.21 38.18
CA ALA A 295 23.58 -0.21 37.56
C ALA A 295 23.29 0.54 36.25
N PHE A 296 23.48 1.86 36.22
CA PHE A 296 23.30 2.66 35.01
C PHE A 296 24.30 2.32 33.92
N PHE A 297 25.55 2.01 34.27
CA PHE A 297 26.53 1.55 33.29
C PHE A 297 26.12 0.21 32.68
N LEU A 298 25.75 -0.80 33.50
CA LEU A 298 25.30 -2.09 32.98
C LEU A 298 24.05 -1.97 32.11
N GLU A 299 23.10 -1.12 32.49
CA GLU A 299 21.95 -0.79 31.66
C GLU A 299 22.38 -0.19 30.31
N GLY A 300 23.27 0.80 30.34
CA GLY A 300 23.79 1.44 29.13
C GLY A 300 24.42 0.44 28.17
N VAL A 301 25.35 -0.39 28.65
CA VAL A 301 26.05 -1.33 27.77
C VAL A 301 25.11 -2.42 27.25
N THR A 302 24.13 -2.83 28.05
CA THR A 302 23.11 -3.78 27.60
C THR A 302 22.20 -3.19 26.53
N LEU A 303 21.82 -1.91 26.64
CA LEU A 303 21.08 -1.18 25.61
C LEU A 303 21.91 -1.05 24.32
N LEU A 304 23.23 -0.87 24.43
CA LEU A 304 24.11 -0.85 23.26
C LEU A 304 24.13 -2.21 22.55
N ALA A 305 24.25 -3.31 23.30
CA ALA A 305 24.17 -4.66 22.73
C ALA A 305 22.80 -4.93 22.09
N TYR A 306 21.72 -4.52 22.75
CA TYR A 306 20.36 -4.60 22.24
C TYR A 306 20.22 -3.85 20.90
N ASN A 307 20.74 -2.62 20.80
CA ASN A 307 20.74 -1.85 19.56
C ASN A 307 21.47 -2.56 18.42
N VAL A 308 22.65 -3.14 18.68
CA VAL A 308 23.41 -3.90 17.68
C VAL A 308 22.61 -5.11 17.20
N ALA A 309 22.05 -5.89 18.13
CA ALA A 309 21.25 -7.08 17.82
C ALA A 309 19.98 -6.70 17.05
N TRP A 310 19.27 -5.66 17.49
CA TRP A 310 18.08 -5.14 16.82
C TRP A 310 18.39 -4.69 15.40
N LEU A 311 19.48 -3.95 15.20
CA LEU A 311 19.91 -3.52 13.87
C LEU A 311 20.20 -4.73 12.97
N CYS A 312 20.92 -5.73 13.47
CA CYS A 312 21.15 -6.98 12.71
C CYS A 312 19.84 -7.62 12.26
N CYS A 313 18.87 -7.76 13.18
CA CYS A 313 17.58 -8.35 12.87
C CYS A 313 16.81 -7.56 11.80
N THR A 314 16.74 -6.23 11.89
CA THR A 314 16.06 -5.40 10.87
C THR A 314 16.72 -5.49 9.49
N GLN A 315 18.02 -5.78 9.44
CA GLN A 315 18.79 -5.90 8.20
C GLN A 315 18.90 -7.36 7.71
N GLY A 316 18.12 -8.28 8.29
CA GLY A 316 18.09 -9.69 7.88
C GLY A 316 19.37 -10.47 8.21
N VAL A 317 20.17 -9.99 9.16
CA VAL A 317 21.41 -10.62 9.63
C VAL A 317 21.11 -11.48 10.86
N SER A 318 21.44 -12.77 10.78
CA SER A 318 21.27 -13.69 11.90
C SER A 318 22.28 -13.39 13.00
N ILE A 319 21.78 -13.25 14.23
CA ILE A 319 22.59 -13.13 15.43
C ILE A 319 22.78 -14.46 16.16
N GLY A 320 22.20 -15.57 15.68
CA GLY A 320 22.11 -16.84 16.42
C GLY A 320 20.73 -16.99 17.05
N ASP A 321 20.67 -17.50 18.28
CA ASP A 321 19.41 -17.56 19.03
C ASP A 321 19.07 -16.17 19.59
N LYS A 322 17.98 -15.60 19.08
CA LYS A 322 17.51 -14.25 19.46
C LYS A 322 17.09 -14.17 20.93
N THR A 323 16.74 -15.29 21.55
CA THR A 323 16.35 -15.36 22.96
C THR A 323 17.54 -15.58 23.90
N ASN A 324 18.66 -16.05 23.35
CA ASN A 324 19.87 -16.31 24.09
C ASN A 324 20.64 -15.01 24.38
N PHE A 325 21.02 -14.85 25.64
CA PHE A 325 21.79 -13.69 26.10
C PHE A 325 23.13 -13.57 25.39
N GLU A 326 23.86 -14.68 25.22
CA GLU A 326 25.20 -14.60 24.64
C GLU A 326 25.13 -14.16 23.18
N ASP A 327 24.17 -14.66 22.41
CA ASP A 327 24.04 -14.29 21.00
C ASP A 327 23.66 -12.82 20.80
N VAL A 328 22.83 -12.27 21.69
CA VAL A 328 22.49 -10.83 21.70
C VAL A 328 23.69 -9.99 22.12
N CYS A 329 24.44 -10.42 23.14
CA CYS A 329 25.53 -9.68 23.75
C CYS A 329 26.88 -9.78 23.00
N GLN A 330 27.01 -10.66 22.01
CA GLN A 330 28.20 -10.79 21.15
C GLN A 330 28.30 -9.65 20.11
N MET A 331 28.42 -8.40 20.58
CA MET A 331 28.43 -7.17 19.76
C MET A 331 29.46 -7.22 18.64
N GLY A 332 30.68 -7.70 18.91
CA GLY A 332 31.74 -7.78 17.90
C GLY A 332 31.40 -8.71 16.74
N ARG A 333 30.85 -9.89 17.04
CA ARG A 333 30.38 -10.85 16.03
C ARG A 333 29.24 -10.27 15.21
N ASN A 334 28.27 -9.66 15.90
CA ASN A 334 27.07 -9.11 15.27
C ASN A 334 27.43 -7.93 14.34
N LEU A 335 28.28 -7.00 14.79
CA LEU A 335 28.78 -5.89 13.96
C LEU A 335 29.60 -6.37 12.76
N TYR A 336 30.49 -7.34 12.96
CA TYR A 336 31.28 -7.90 11.86
C TYR A 336 30.39 -8.57 10.81
N ASN A 337 29.40 -9.35 11.26
CA ASN A 337 28.46 -10.01 10.35
C ASN A 337 27.55 -9.03 9.61
N LEU A 338 27.13 -7.97 10.29
CA LEU A 338 26.32 -6.91 9.72
C LEU A 338 27.08 -6.12 8.64
N LEU A 339 28.30 -5.68 8.95
CA LEU A 339 29.01 -4.70 8.14
C LEU A 339 29.97 -5.33 7.12
N ILE A 340 30.51 -6.53 7.39
CA ILE A 340 31.55 -7.17 6.57
C ILE A 340 31.07 -8.49 5.94
N SER A 341 30.66 -9.49 6.73
CA SER A 341 30.46 -10.88 6.25
C SER A 341 29.45 -11.04 5.11
N ARG A 342 28.40 -10.21 5.08
CA ARG A 342 27.32 -10.32 4.07
C ARG A 342 27.67 -9.72 2.71
N GLN A 343 28.77 -8.97 2.62
CA GLN A 343 29.21 -8.34 1.37
C GLN A 343 30.39 -9.08 0.73
N SER A 344 30.96 -10.05 1.43
CA SER A 344 32.01 -10.92 0.89
C SER A 344 31.46 -12.16 0.17
N LEU A 345 30.13 -12.33 0.05
CA LEU A 345 29.60 -13.33 -0.88
C LEU A 345 29.81 -12.82 -2.31
N PRO A 346 30.48 -13.58 -3.19
CA PRO A 346 30.63 -13.20 -4.58
C PRO A 346 29.25 -12.97 -5.19
N THR A 347 29.07 -11.84 -5.87
CA THR A 347 27.98 -11.67 -6.83
C THR A 347 28.01 -12.89 -7.76
N PRO A 348 26.88 -13.60 -8.00
CA PRO A 348 26.85 -14.62 -9.03
C PRO A 348 27.18 -13.91 -10.35
N GLN A 349 28.37 -14.16 -10.89
CA GLN A 349 28.63 -13.83 -12.29
C GLN A 349 27.63 -14.64 -13.13
N PRO A 350 26.95 -14.03 -14.12
CA PRO A 350 26.13 -14.80 -15.04
C PRO A 350 27.05 -15.75 -15.80
N ALA A 351 26.99 -17.04 -15.48
CA ALA A 351 27.66 -18.07 -16.24
C ALA A 351 27.05 -18.10 -17.66
N PRO A 352 27.86 -18.18 -18.73
CA PRO A 352 27.35 -18.32 -20.09
C PRO A 352 26.59 -19.66 -20.20
N ALA A 353 25.41 -19.60 -20.79
CA ALA A 353 24.54 -20.75 -21.01
C ALA A 353 25.22 -21.78 -21.92
N THR A 354 25.72 -22.87 -21.33
CA THR A 354 26.02 -24.10 -22.06
C THR A 354 24.88 -25.09 -21.85
N THR A 355 24.14 -25.33 -22.93
CA THR A 355 23.14 -26.37 -23.10
C THR A 355 23.77 -27.76 -22.98
N THR A 356 23.43 -28.51 -21.94
CA THR A 356 23.48 -29.97 -21.97
C THR A 356 22.36 -30.55 -21.09
N THR A 357 21.47 -31.25 -21.76
CA THR A 357 20.36 -32.06 -21.27
C THR A 357 20.83 -33.30 -20.50
N GLY A 358 20.22 -33.57 -19.35
CA GLY A 358 20.28 -34.86 -18.63
C GLY A 358 19.40 -34.82 -17.36
N PRO A 359 18.53 -35.82 -17.10
CA PRO A 359 17.61 -35.79 -15.98
C PRO A 359 18.17 -36.48 -14.72
N ASP A 360 17.50 -36.19 -13.61
CA ASP A 360 17.55 -36.86 -12.30
C ASP A 360 18.67 -36.49 -11.33
N THR A 361 18.34 -35.68 -10.32
CA THR A 361 18.19 -36.13 -8.92
C THR A 361 17.61 -35.00 -8.08
N GLN A 362 16.40 -35.19 -7.58
CA GLN A 362 15.77 -34.33 -6.58
C GLN A 362 16.52 -34.40 -5.24
N LYS A 363 17.11 -33.29 -4.82
CA LYS A 363 17.20 -32.93 -3.40
C LYS A 363 16.64 -31.52 -3.24
N GLN A 364 15.50 -31.44 -2.57
CA GLN A 364 14.85 -30.21 -2.15
C GLN A 364 15.82 -29.38 -1.30
N GLN A 365 16.39 -28.37 -1.93
CA GLN A 365 16.88 -27.20 -1.23
C GLN A 365 16.05 -26.04 -1.79
N GLN A 366 14.99 -25.67 -1.06
CA GLN A 366 14.21 -24.47 -1.32
C GLN A 366 15.14 -23.26 -1.15
N SER A 367 15.88 -22.94 -2.20
CA SER A 367 16.52 -21.66 -2.40
C SER A 367 15.57 -20.84 -3.26
N GLY A 368 14.75 -20.03 -2.58
CA GLY A 368 13.98 -18.98 -3.24
C GLY A 368 14.90 -17.97 -3.94
N PRO A 369 14.34 -17.11 -4.81
CA PRO A 369 15.13 -16.26 -5.69
C PRO A 369 15.97 -15.28 -4.87
N ASP A 370 17.27 -15.28 -5.17
CA ASP A 370 18.26 -14.25 -4.83
C ASP A 370 18.47 -13.91 -3.35
N ALA A 371 19.45 -14.58 -2.74
CA ALA A 371 20.13 -14.14 -1.52
C ALA A 371 20.97 -12.85 -1.76
N THR A 372 20.34 -11.83 -2.32
CA THR A 372 20.82 -10.45 -2.29
C THR A 372 20.81 -9.98 -0.84
N SER A 373 21.92 -9.40 -0.39
CA SER A 373 22.05 -8.91 0.99
C SER A 373 20.88 -7.97 1.32
N ALA A 374 20.05 -8.35 2.30
CA ALA A 374 18.92 -7.53 2.76
C ALA A 374 19.36 -6.22 3.45
N LEU A 375 20.67 -6.03 3.65
CA LEU A 375 21.26 -4.83 4.24
C LEU A 375 20.93 -3.59 3.39
N GLY A 376 20.45 -2.53 4.03
CA GLY A 376 20.13 -1.26 3.39
C GLY A 376 18.69 -1.15 2.87
N ARG A 377 17.94 -2.27 2.80
CA ARG A 377 16.54 -2.27 2.36
C ARG A 377 15.64 -1.56 3.35
N TYR A 378 15.41 -2.16 4.52
CA TYR A 378 14.51 -1.62 5.53
C TYR A 378 15.14 -0.42 6.24
N SER A 379 14.42 0.71 6.22
CA SER A 379 14.90 1.99 6.72
C SER A 379 13.75 2.86 7.23
N HIS A 380 14.02 3.76 8.19
CA HIS A 380 13.02 4.78 8.57
C HIS A 380 12.96 5.95 7.58
N GLY A 381 14.05 6.17 6.83
CA GLY A 381 14.15 7.22 5.82
C GLY A 381 13.81 6.79 4.40
N SER A 382 13.06 5.68 4.22
CA SER A 382 12.60 5.20 2.91
C SER A 382 11.08 5.08 2.88
N THR A 383 10.48 5.29 1.71
CA THR A 383 9.04 5.11 1.47
C THR A 383 8.70 3.72 0.95
N TYR A 384 9.60 3.07 0.21
CA TYR A 384 9.36 1.74 -0.37
C TYR A 384 9.50 0.64 0.70
N TYR A 385 10.69 0.54 1.31
CA TYR A 385 10.98 -0.39 2.40
C TYR A 385 11.01 0.36 3.75
N SER A 386 9.89 0.95 4.12
CA SER A 386 9.80 1.71 5.36
C SER A 386 9.69 0.78 6.58
N LEU A 387 10.51 1.01 7.62
CA LEU A 387 10.35 0.34 8.91
C LEU A 387 9.07 0.77 9.65
N ILE A 388 8.41 1.84 9.18
CA ILE A 388 7.16 2.36 9.74
C ILE A 388 5.93 1.81 8.97
N SER A 389 6.15 1.14 7.82
CA SER A 389 5.05 0.51 7.08
C SER A 389 4.45 -0.68 7.83
N ALA A 390 3.31 -1.19 7.35
CA ALA A 390 2.71 -2.41 7.90
C ALA A 390 3.70 -3.59 7.86
N GLU A 391 4.34 -3.82 6.71
CA GLU A 391 5.36 -4.86 6.53
C GLU A 391 6.57 -4.65 7.45
N GLY A 392 7.07 -3.41 7.56
CA GLY A 392 8.18 -3.08 8.45
C GLY A 392 7.85 -3.31 9.93
N THR A 393 6.62 -3.00 10.33
CA THR A 393 6.15 -3.21 11.70
C THR A 393 5.96 -4.70 12.00
N GLU A 394 5.46 -5.48 11.04
CA GLU A 394 5.38 -6.94 11.14
C GLU A 394 6.76 -7.59 11.23
N LEU A 395 7.72 -7.12 10.43
CA LEU A 395 9.12 -7.56 10.50
C LEU A 395 9.69 -7.37 11.92
N ILE A 396 9.53 -6.17 12.50
CA ILE A 396 10.02 -5.87 13.86
C ILE A 396 9.35 -6.76 14.91
N ARG A 397 8.05 -7.04 14.76
CA ARG A 397 7.32 -7.94 15.67
C ARG A 397 7.76 -9.40 15.53
N GLY A 398 8.25 -9.81 14.37
CA GLY A 398 8.61 -11.19 14.05
C GLY A 398 9.88 -11.71 14.73
N PHE A 399 10.83 -10.85 15.12
CA PHE A 399 12.14 -11.29 15.64
C PHE A 399 12.38 -11.08 17.15
N LYS A 400 11.31 -10.86 17.94
CA LYS A 400 11.29 -10.67 19.41
C LYS A 400 12.63 -10.89 20.14
N LEU A 401 13.26 -9.80 20.58
CA LEU A 401 14.44 -9.81 21.45
C LEU A 401 14.02 -9.77 22.93
N PRO A 402 14.84 -10.31 23.86
CA PRO A 402 14.63 -10.16 25.29
C PRO A 402 14.54 -8.70 25.71
N SER A 403 13.72 -8.41 26.72
CA SER A 403 13.68 -7.08 27.33
C SER A 403 15.09 -6.68 27.81
N PRO A 404 15.54 -5.43 27.58
CA PRO A 404 16.83 -4.96 28.08
C PRO A 404 17.03 -5.21 29.57
N MET A 405 15.99 -5.08 30.40
CA MET A 405 16.08 -5.36 31.84
C MET A 405 16.45 -6.82 32.13
N LYS A 406 15.85 -7.78 31.41
CA LYS A 406 16.20 -9.20 31.54
C LYS A 406 17.66 -9.47 31.17
N LEU A 407 18.17 -8.76 30.17
CA LEU A 407 19.57 -8.84 29.75
C LEU A 407 20.49 -8.23 30.82
N VAL A 408 20.13 -7.08 31.41
CA VAL A 408 20.89 -6.46 32.51
C VAL A 408 21.00 -7.39 33.71
N ASP A 409 19.89 -7.99 34.14
CA ASP A 409 19.86 -8.92 35.27
C ASP A 409 20.76 -10.13 35.02
N LYS A 410 20.73 -10.68 33.80
CA LYS A 410 21.58 -11.81 33.41
C LYS A 410 23.05 -11.43 33.31
N LEU A 411 23.37 -10.23 32.81
CA LEU A 411 24.73 -9.70 32.81
C LEU A 411 25.26 -9.51 34.23
N ARG A 412 24.44 -8.94 35.12
CA ARG A 412 24.80 -8.72 36.52
C ARG A 412 25.11 -10.03 37.23
N ARG A 413 24.28 -11.08 37.05
CA ARG A 413 24.55 -12.43 37.58
C ARG A 413 25.89 -12.98 37.09
N LYS A 414 26.14 -12.93 35.78
CA LYS A 414 27.41 -13.42 35.19
C LYS A 414 28.64 -12.66 35.68
N LEU A 415 28.53 -11.34 35.90
CA LEU A 415 29.64 -10.52 36.39
C LEU A 415 29.88 -10.68 37.89
N MET A 416 28.86 -11.00 38.69
CA MET A 416 29.07 -11.28 40.12
C MET A 416 29.61 -12.70 40.37
N GLY A 417 29.74 -13.51 39.31
CA GLY A 417 29.94 -14.95 39.39
C GLY A 417 28.63 -15.62 39.78
N ASP A 418 28.32 -16.78 39.18
CA ASP A 418 27.26 -17.62 39.72
C ASP A 418 27.70 -18.00 41.15
N ALA A 419 27.18 -17.28 42.16
CA ALA A 419 27.13 -17.82 43.50
C ALA A 419 26.34 -19.13 43.37
N PRO A 420 26.83 -20.26 43.92
CA PRO A 420 26.04 -21.47 43.93
C PRO A 420 24.68 -21.13 44.51
N ASP A 421 23.62 -21.36 43.73
CA ASP A 421 22.26 -21.39 44.27
C ASP A 421 22.25 -22.54 45.28
N TRP A 422 22.56 -22.24 46.54
CA TRP A 422 22.25 -23.14 47.64
C TRP A 422 20.73 -23.12 47.75
N GLU A 423 20.06 -24.00 47.00
CA GLU A 423 18.68 -24.37 47.31
C GLU A 423 18.70 -24.96 48.72
N VAL A 424 18.12 -24.23 49.68
CA VAL A 424 17.78 -24.77 50.98
C VAL A 424 16.71 -25.81 50.72
N LEU A 425 17.10 -27.09 50.70
CA LEU A 425 16.17 -28.20 50.69
C LEU A 425 15.40 -28.16 52.01
N ASP A 426 14.08 -28.14 51.94
CA ASP A 426 13.22 -28.31 53.11
C ASP A 426 13.53 -29.66 53.78
N ASP A 427 13.51 -29.69 55.11
CA ASP A 427 13.89 -30.85 55.96
C ASP A 427 13.13 -32.15 55.64
N ASP A 428 12.03 -32.07 54.90
CA ASP A 428 11.20 -33.20 54.51
C ASP A 428 11.81 -34.07 53.38
N ALA A 429 12.86 -33.60 52.69
CA ALA A 429 13.56 -34.39 51.67
C ALA A 429 14.33 -35.61 52.22
N TRP A 430 14.46 -35.73 53.55
CA TRP A 430 15.13 -36.84 54.25
C TRP A 430 14.20 -37.77 55.02
N ARG A 431 12.87 -37.62 54.90
CA ARG A 431 11.95 -38.63 55.45
C ARG A 431 12.03 -39.90 54.60
N ILE A 432 12.76 -40.88 55.09
CA ILE A 432 12.69 -42.27 54.62
C ILE A 432 11.29 -42.78 54.97
N GLU A 433 10.42 -42.94 53.97
CA GLU A 433 9.23 -43.78 54.10
C GLU A 433 9.68 -45.24 54.16
N GLY A 434 9.73 -45.78 55.39
CA GLY A 434 9.96 -47.20 55.66
C GLY A 434 8.63 -47.93 55.76
N GLU A 435 8.47 -48.90 54.87
CA GLU A 435 7.34 -49.83 54.75
C GLU A 435 7.08 -50.70 55.99
N GLU A 436 5.86 -51.23 55.98
CA GLU A 436 5.15 -52.11 56.89
C GLU A 436 5.94 -53.31 57.48
N GLY A 437 5.63 -53.68 58.74
CA GLY A 437 5.99 -55.01 59.24
C GLY A 437 5.94 -55.25 60.76
N ASN A 438 4.78 -55.69 61.26
CA ASN A 438 4.54 -56.65 62.36
C ASN A 438 4.85 -56.26 63.84
N GLY A 439 3.82 -56.35 64.71
CA GLY A 439 3.89 -56.10 66.19
C GLY A 439 4.39 -57.31 67.01
N PRO A 440 4.04 -57.47 68.32
CA PRO A 440 3.25 -56.61 69.22
C PRO A 440 3.82 -56.45 70.69
N SER A 441 3.06 -55.70 71.50
CA SER A 441 2.88 -55.84 72.97
C SER A 441 3.70 -55.00 73.99
N ALA A 442 2.91 -54.14 74.68
CA ALA A 442 2.71 -54.09 76.14
C ALA A 442 3.50 -53.10 77.05
N HIS A 443 2.70 -52.17 77.59
CA HIS A 443 2.57 -51.76 78.99
C HIS A 443 3.49 -50.71 79.67
N LYS A 444 2.77 -49.67 80.13
CA LYS A 444 2.75 -49.05 81.49
C LYS A 444 3.67 -47.84 81.81
N ASN A 445 2.96 -46.73 82.04
CA ASN A 445 2.99 -45.81 83.19
C ASN A 445 4.30 -45.14 83.64
N GLY A 446 4.23 -43.82 83.79
CA GLY A 446 4.84 -43.13 84.93
C GLY A 446 5.43 -41.75 84.67
N ARG A 447 4.65 -40.71 84.98
CA ARG A 447 5.03 -39.43 85.62
C ARG A 447 6.52 -39.24 85.97
N ASP A 448 7.09 -38.10 85.55
CA ASP A 448 7.40 -36.93 86.41
C ASP A 448 8.68 -36.18 85.96
N GLY A 449 8.73 -34.88 86.26
CA GLY A 449 9.96 -34.18 86.62
C GLY A 449 10.91 -33.75 85.49
N GLY A 450 10.97 -32.44 85.24
CA GLY A 450 11.86 -31.85 84.25
C GLY A 450 13.33 -31.73 84.69
N LYS A 451 14.19 -31.47 83.70
CA LYS A 451 15.28 -30.48 83.72
C LYS A 451 15.95 -30.53 82.35
N GLY A 452 16.24 -29.34 81.82
CA GLY A 452 16.87 -29.19 80.52
C GLY A 452 18.30 -29.71 80.50
N ASP A 453 18.77 -30.03 79.31
CA ASP A 453 20.17 -29.79 78.96
C ASP A 453 20.32 -29.60 77.44
N THR A 454 21.13 -28.62 77.12
CA THR A 454 21.62 -28.20 75.81
C THR A 454 22.59 -29.23 75.23
N ARG A 455 22.45 -29.61 73.95
CA ARG A 455 23.58 -30.18 73.18
C ARG A 455 23.39 -30.06 71.66
N THR A 456 23.93 -29.01 71.05
CA THR A 456 25.13 -29.05 70.19
C THR A 456 24.90 -29.78 68.86
N GLU A 457 24.41 -29.04 67.85
CA GLU A 457 24.42 -29.43 66.44
C GLU A 457 25.85 -29.49 65.90
N TYR A 458 26.23 -30.65 65.35
CA TYR A 458 27.43 -30.81 64.54
C TYR A 458 27.05 -30.66 63.07
N GLN A 459 27.36 -29.52 62.46
CA GLN A 459 27.33 -29.33 61.01
C GLN A 459 28.56 -30.01 60.39
N GLY A 460 28.35 -31.17 59.76
CA GLY A 460 29.36 -31.84 58.95
C GLY A 460 29.35 -31.33 57.51
N TRP A 461 30.49 -30.81 57.04
CA TRP A 461 30.66 -30.37 55.65
C TRP A 461 31.20 -31.52 54.80
N MET A 462 30.55 -31.83 53.67
CA MET A 462 31.12 -32.74 52.67
C MET A 462 30.93 -32.23 51.24
N ARG A 463 32.02 -32.28 50.47
CA ARG A 463 32.14 -31.81 49.09
C ARG A 463 31.67 -32.91 48.13
N VAL A 464 30.60 -32.65 47.37
CA VAL A 464 30.15 -33.56 46.31
C VAL A 464 30.93 -33.27 45.01
N LYS A 465 31.55 -34.29 44.42
CA LYS A 465 32.13 -34.23 43.07
C LYS A 465 31.02 -34.41 42.04
N SER A 466 30.88 -33.44 41.13
CA SER A 466 29.95 -33.53 40.00
C SER A 466 30.38 -34.61 39.00
N ARG A 467 29.43 -35.41 38.52
CA ARG A 467 29.55 -36.23 37.32
C ARG A 467 29.34 -35.39 36.06
#